data_AF-Q9VN91-F1
#
_entry.id   AF-Q9VN91-F1
#
_cell.length_a   1.000
_cell.length_b   1.000
_cell.length_c   1.000
_cell.angle_alpha   90.00
_cell.angle_beta   90.00
_cell.angle_gamma   90.00
#
_symmetry.space_group_name_H-M   'P 1'
#
loop_
_entity.id
_entity.type
_entity.pdbx_description
1 polymer ?
#
loop_
_entity_poly.entity_id
_entity_poly.type
_entity_poly.pdbx_seq_one_letter_code
_entity_poly.pdbx_strand_id
1 'polypeptide(L)'
;MAMDDYDDDMSSVGVTTARIENQHQQHPHQQGQHGHHQQGQGQSQYSAGAVKVGGWRYEDASRYIGEWNQRGQKHGIGHLQFADGTRYDGQFQEGLSQGVGCLWFADGAKYEGEFHQGWFHGNGIFWRADGMKYEGEFRGGKIWGLGLLTFQDFTHGFPRNEGFFQDCRFMRRRRCPEVVQRAQKCALMARSQCEHPY
;
A
#
# COMPACT_ATOMS: atom_id res chain seq x y z
N MET A 1 -37.04 -23.47 -19.80
CA MET A 1 -35.64 -23.48 -19.33
C MET A 1 -35.35 -22.11 -18.77
N ALA A 2 -35.57 -21.92 -17.47
CA ALA A 2 -34.97 -20.78 -16.78
C ALA A 2 -33.47 -21.09 -16.69
N MET A 3 -32.62 -20.15 -17.11
CA MET A 3 -31.19 -20.23 -16.89
C MET A 3 -30.98 -20.49 -15.40
N ASP A 4 -30.29 -21.57 -15.07
CA ASP A 4 -29.85 -21.84 -13.72
C ASP A 4 -29.12 -20.60 -13.21
N ASP A 5 -29.70 -20.01 -12.16
CA ASP A 5 -29.13 -18.96 -11.34
C ASP A 5 -27.83 -19.53 -10.74
N TYR A 6 -26.74 -19.47 -11.50
CA TYR A 6 -25.38 -19.55 -10.98
C TYR A 6 -25.08 -18.23 -10.24
N ASP A 7 -25.86 -17.96 -9.20
CA ASP A 7 -25.57 -17.04 -8.11
C ASP A 7 -24.83 -17.81 -7.00
N ASP A 8 -23.95 -18.75 -7.37
CA ASP A 8 -22.97 -19.35 -6.46
C ASP A 8 -21.97 -18.26 -6.05
N ASP A 9 -22.35 -17.56 -4.99
CA ASP A 9 -21.49 -17.24 -3.85
C ASP A 9 -20.00 -17.09 -4.20
N MET A 10 -19.64 -15.98 -4.83
CA MET A 10 -18.31 -15.43 -4.59
C MET A 10 -18.31 -14.92 -3.14
N SER A 11 -18.17 -15.86 -2.20
CA SER A 11 -18.10 -15.66 -0.75
C SER A 11 -16.86 -14.85 -0.42
N SER A 12 -16.95 -13.53 -0.60
CA SER A 12 -15.86 -12.58 -0.37
C SER A 12 -14.57 -12.91 -1.12
N VAL A 13 -14.14 -11.98 -1.96
CA VAL A 13 -12.79 -12.00 -2.49
C VAL A 13 -11.79 -11.85 -1.33
N GLY A 14 -11.10 -12.93 -0.97
CA GLY A 14 -10.06 -12.89 0.06
C GLY A 14 -8.98 -11.86 -0.31
N VAL A 15 -8.69 -10.94 0.62
CA VAL A 15 -7.65 -9.92 0.51
C VAL A 15 -6.89 -9.87 1.83
N THR A 16 -5.58 -10.11 1.78
CA THR A 16 -4.69 -9.86 2.91
C THR A 16 -4.61 -8.35 3.12
N THR A 17 -4.79 -7.91 4.37
CA THR A 17 -4.90 -6.49 4.70
C THR A 17 -4.08 -6.19 5.95
N ALA A 18 -3.44 -5.02 5.96
CA ALA A 18 -2.70 -4.51 7.10
C ALA A 18 -2.78 -2.99 7.10
N ARG A 19 -2.88 -2.40 8.29
CA ARG A 19 -2.65 -0.97 8.47
C ARG A 19 -1.16 -0.72 8.65
N ILE A 20 -0.60 0.12 7.81
CA ILE A 20 0.82 0.45 7.80
C ILE A 20 1.04 1.67 8.69
N GLU A 21 1.28 1.36 9.96
CA GLU A 21 1.67 2.30 10.99
C GLU A 21 2.70 1.62 11.90
N ASN A 22 3.60 2.39 12.53
CA ASN A 22 4.34 1.84 13.66
C ASN A 22 3.62 2.14 14.96
N GLN A 23 3.55 1.14 15.84
CA GLN A 23 3.12 1.31 17.23
C GLN A 23 4.07 2.26 18.00
N HIS A 24 5.31 2.38 17.55
CA HIS A 24 6.30 3.34 18.07
C HIS A 24 6.26 4.63 17.24
N GLN A 25 5.47 5.61 17.70
CA GLN A 25 5.17 6.85 16.96
C GLN A 25 6.37 7.82 16.81
N GLN A 26 7.52 7.57 17.42
CA GLN A 26 8.62 8.53 17.48
C GLN A 26 9.98 7.86 17.27
N HIS A 27 10.88 8.54 16.55
CA HIS A 27 12.32 8.33 16.65
C HIS A 27 12.70 8.45 18.13
N PRO A 28 13.29 7.43 18.77
CA PRO A 28 13.75 7.55 20.14
C PRO A 28 14.68 8.75 20.25
N HIS A 29 14.34 9.68 21.16
CA HIS A 29 15.22 10.78 21.51
C HIS A 29 16.58 10.17 21.82
N GLN A 30 17.64 10.59 21.11
CA GLN A 30 19.00 10.27 21.52
C GLN A 30 19.16 10.78 22.95
N GLN A 31 19.12 9.90 23.94
CA GLN A 31 19.56 10.24 25.29
C GLN A 31 21.06 10.50 25.19
N GLY A 32 21.45 11.77 25.29
CA GLY A 32 22.80 12.22 25.59
C GLY A 32 23.90 11.81 24.59
N GLN A 33 24.01 12.53 23.47
CA GLN A 33 25.34 12.83 22.92
C GLN A 33 25.45 14.34 22.71
N HIS A 34 26.04 15.01 23.70
CA HIS A 34 26.66 16.30 23.50
C HIS A 34 27.81 16.10 22.49
N GLY A 35 27.59 16.45 21.23
CA GLY A 35 28.57 16.27 20.16
C GLY A 35 28.37 17.30 19.06
N HIS A 36 29.12 18.39 19.17
CA HIS A 36 29.48 19.41 18.19
C HIS A 36 28.76 19.47 16.84
N HIS A 37 28.23 20.67 16.57
CA HIS A 37 27.90 21.23 15.27
C HIS A 37 28.85 20.76 14.15
N GLN A 38 28.28 20.15 13.11
CA GLN A 38 28.81 20.30 11.76
C GLN A 38 27.67 20.67 10.82
N GLN A 39 27.70 21.94 10.40
CA GLN A 39 26.82 22.50 9.38
C GLN A 39 27.26 21.95 8.02
N GLY A 40 26.55 20.94 7.52
CA GLY A 40 26.56 20.56 6.12
C GLY A 40 25.39 21.24 5.42
N GLN A 41 25.69 22.30 4.67
CA GLN A 41 24.72 23.00 3.82
C GLN A 41 24.34 22.08 2.64
N GLY A 42 23.17 21.46 2.71
CA GLY A 42 22.62 20.62 1.66
C GLY A 42 21.08 20.69 1.67
N GLN A 43 20.53 21.88 1.42
CA GLN A 43 19.09 22.11 1.33
C GLN A 43 18.66 22.00 -0.14
N SER A 44 18.15 20.85 -0.61
CA SER A 44 17.28 20.82 -1.80
C SER A 44 16.51 19.51 -2.12
N GLN A 45 16.53 18.44 -1.31
CA GLN A 45 15.95 17.15 -1.76
C GLN A 45 14.86 16.52 -0.87
N TYR A 46 14.39 17.21 0.18
CA TYR A 46 13.35 16.66 1.06
C TYR A 46 11.93 16.90 0.54
N SER A 47 11.03 15.96 0.81
CA SER A 47 9.59 16.15 0.68
C SER A 47 9.11 17.29 1.59
N ALA A 48 8.03 17.99 1.20
CA ALA A 48 7.50 19.09 1.99
C ALA A 48 7.20 18.66 3.45
N GLY A 49 7.88 19.27 4.43
CA GLY A 49 7.75 18.98 5.86
C GLY A 49 8.76 17.97 6.43
N ALA A 50 9.52 17.27 5.58
CA ALA A 50 10.66 16.46 6.02
C ALA A 50 11.88 17.34 6.35
N VAL A 51 12.65 16.90 7.35
CA VAL A 51 13.83 17.62 7.85
C VAL A 51 15.09 16.78 7.93
N LYS A 52 14.97 15.46 7.88
CA LYS A 52 16.12 14.53 7.87
C LYS A 52 15.76 13.24 7.15
N VAL A 53 16.75 12.58 6.55
CA VAL A 53 16.68 11.19 6.09
C VAL A 53 17.53 10.33 7.03
N GLY A 54 17.06 9.15 7.39
CA GLY A 54 17.82 8.24 8.23
C GLY A 54 17.14 6.89 8.47
N GLY A 55 17.93 5.95 8.98
CA GLY A 55 17.49 4.61 9.33
C GLY A 55 17.23 4.44 10.82
N TRP A 56 16.22 3.64 11.17
CA TRP A 56 15.93 3.22 12.55
C TRP A 56 15.60 1.72 12.61
N ARG A 57 16.08 1.04 13.65
CA ARG A 57 15.70 -0.34 13.99
C ARG A 57 14.97 -0.32 15.32
N TYR A 58 13.76 -0.86 15.33
CA TYR A 58 12.87 -0.90 16.49
C TYR A 58 13.13 -2.16 17.33
N GLU A 59 12.66 -2.14 18.58
CA GLU A 59 12.80 -3.28 19.52
C GLU A 59 12.08 -4.53 19.02
N ASP A 60 10.97 -4.36 18.31
CA ASP A 60 10.22 -5.43 17.66
C ASP A 60 10.93 -6.01 16.41
N ALA A 61 12.17 -5.59 16.12
CA ALA A 61 12.96 -5.90 14.93
C ALA A 61 12.48 -5.25 13.61
N SER A 62 11.41 -4.46 13.63
CA SER A 62 11.01 -3.64 12.49
C SER A 62 12.10 -2.62 12.14
N ARG A 63 12.15 -2.19 10.89
CA ARG A 63 13.17 -1.26 10.38
C ARG A 63 12.55 -0.22 9.47
N TYR A 64 12.95 1.03 9.63
CA TYR A 64 12.56 2.12 8.75
C TYR A 64 13.79 2.80 8.19
N ILE A 65 13.77 3.15 6.90
CA ILE A 65 14.77 4.02 6.25
C ILE A 65 13.97 5.02 5.42
N GLY A 66 14.13 6.32 5.70
CA GLY A 66 13.41 7.34 4.94
C GLY A 66 13.43 8.69 5.62
N GLU A 67 12.52 9.55 5.21
CA GLU A 67 12.44 10.91 5.73
C GLU A 67 11.68 10.98 7.07
N TRP A 68 12.01 11.99 7.87
CA TRP A 68 11.39 12.26 9.16
C TRP A 68 11.02 13.74 9.25
N ASN A 69 9.90 14.05 9.90
CA ASN A 69 9.51 15.42 10.21
C ASN A 69 10.18 15.92 11.52
N GLN A 70 9.94 17.20 11.86
CA GLN A 70 10.50 17.83 13.06
C GLN A 70 10.06 17.18 14.38
N ARG A 71 8.92 16.47 14.38
CA ARG A 71 8.41 15.73 15.54
C ARG A 71 9.04 14.34 15.66
N GLY A 72 9.98 13.98 14.78
CA GLY A 72 10.60 12.66 14.76
C GLY A 72 9.65 11.56 14.28
N GLN A 73 8.60 11.92 13.54
CA GLN A 73 7.68 10.97 12.91
C GLN A 73 8.12 10.70 11.48
N LYS A 74 7.86 9.49 10.96
CA LYS A 74 8.07 9.16 9.54
C LYS A 74 7.27 10.12 8.68
N HIS A 75 7.88 10.62 7.62
CA HIS A 75 7.28 11.58 6.70
C HIS A 75 7.92 11.42 5.32
N GLY A 76 7.30 11.94 4.25
CA GLY A 76 7.88 11.88 2.91
C GLY A 76 8.08 10.43 2.43
N ILE A 77 9.11 10.18 1.64
CA ILE A 77 9.38 8.85 1.08
C ILE A 77 10.16 7.98 2.07
N GLY A 78 9.71 6.74 2.27
CA GLY A 78 10.42 5.79 3.10
C GLY A 78 10.13 4.34 2.77
N HIS A 79 10.98 3.49 3.36
CA HIS A 79 10.93 2.06 3.34
C HIS A 79 10.73 1.55 4.77
N LEU A 80 9.69 0.75 4.98
CA LEU A 80 9.35 0.13 6.25
C LEU A 80 9.31 -1.38 6.08
N GLN A 81 10.09 -2.08 6.89
CA GLN A 81 10.13 -3.53 6.98
C GLN A 81 9.66 -3.94 8.38
N PHE A 82 8.58 -4.71 8.46
CA PHE A 82 8.11 -5.33 9.69
C PHE A 82 8.85 -6.65 9.95
N ALA A 83 8.82 -7.09 11.20
CA ALA A 83 9.50 -8.30 11.64
C ALA A 83 8.95 -9.60 11.03
N ASP A 84 7.67 -9.61 10.65
CA ASP A 84 7.02 -10.73 9.96
C ASP A 84 7.45 -10.87 8.49
N GLY A 85 8.19 -9.89 7.95
CA GLY A 85 8.57 -9.85 6.54
C GLY A 85 7.67 -8.94 5.68
N THR A 86 6.57 -8.42 6.21
CA THR A 86 5.75 -7.41 5.53
C THR A 86 6.57 -6.15 5.28
N ARG A 87 6.51 -5.64 4.05
CA ARG A 87 7.31 -4.50 3.60
C ARG A 87 6.44 -3.47 2.92
N TYR A 88 6.65 -2.20 3.24
CA TYR A 88 6.06 -1.04 2.57
C TYR A 88 7.13 -0.10 2.03
N ASP A 89 6.96 0.33 0.79
CA ASP A 89 7.74 1.39 0.16
C ASP A 89 6.79 2.45 -0.37
N GLY A 90 6.94 3.69 0.08
CA GLY A 90 6.09 4.78 -0.39
C GLY A 90 6.08 5.99 0.53
N GLN A 91 5.01 6.76 0.42
CA GLN A 91 4.87 8.02 1.14
C GLN A 91 4.33 7.81 2.56
N PHE A 92 4.85 8.60 3.48
CA PHE A 92 4.42 8.71 4.86
C PHE A 92 3.96 10.13 5.17
N GLN A 93 2.92 10.24 5.99
CA GLN A 93 2.49 11.49 6.62
C GLN A 93 2.26 11.23 8.11
N GLU A 94 3.02 11.93 8.96
CA GLU A 94 2.87 11.88 10.42
C GLU A 94 2.91 10.43 11.00
N GLY A 95 3.76 9.58 10.45
CA GLY A 95 3.96 8.20 10.90
C GLY A 95 3.10 7.15 10.18
N LEU A 96 2.13 7.56 9.38
CA LEU A 96 1.21 6.66 8.64
C LEU A 96 1.57 6.61 7.16
N SER A 97 1.37 5.47 6.50
CA SER A 97 1.42 5.45 5.04
C SER A 97 0.28 6.29 4.45
N GLN A 98 0.61 6.99 3.38
CA GLN A 98 -0.24 7.97 2.70
C GLN A 98 0.12 7.99 1.21
N GLY A 99 -0.71 8.61 0.37
CA GLY A 99 -0.33 8.90 -1.01
C GLY A 99 -0.26 7.63 -1.85
N VAL A 100 0.89 7.31 -2.43
CA VAL A 100 1.08 6.14 -3.31
C VAL A 100 2.29 5.32 -2.86
N GLY A 101 2.17 3.99 -2.94
CA GLY A 101 3.24 3.07 -2.55
C GLY A 101 2.98 1.61 -2.92
N CYS A 102 3.96 0.76 -2.61
CA CYS A 102 3.93 -0.67 -2.80
C CYS A 102 3.98 -1.36 -1.43
N LEU A 103 3.10 -2.33 -1.21
CA LEU A 103 3.14 -3.23 -0.05
C LEU A 103 3.36 -4.67 -0.52
N TRP A 104 4.26 -5.38 0.16
CA TRP A 104 4.43 -6.82 0.07
C TRP A 104 4.11 -7.42 1.43
N PHE A 105 3.22 -8.39 1.46
CA PHE A 105 2.86 -9.12 2.67
C PHE A 105 3.76 -10.33 2.87
N ALA A 106 3.89 -10.77 4.11
CA ALA A 106 4.64 -11.97 4.47
C ALA A 106 4.11 -13.26 3.79
N ASP A 107 2.81 -13.31 3.46
CA ASP A 107 2.17 -14.43 2.77
C ASP A 107 2.41 -14.46 1.25
N GLY A 108 3.12 -13.46 0.70
CA GLY A 108 3.38 -13.31 -0.73
C GLY A 108 2.33 -12.48 -1.47
N ALA A 109 1.26 -12.03 -0.82
CA ALA A 109 0.35 -11.05 -1.40
C ALA A 109 1.05 -9.70 -1.60
N LYS A 110 0.52 -8.89 -2.50
CA LYS A 110 1.10 -7.60 -2.87
C LYS A 110 0.03 -6.58 -3.21
N TYR A 111 0.27 -5.32 -2.88
CA TYR A 111 -0.53 -4.20 -3.30
C TYR A 111 0.33 -3.09 -3.90
N GLU A 112 -0.14 -2.47 -4.96
CA GLU A 112 0.46 -1.28 -5.55
C GLU A 112 -0.64 -0.25 -5.82
N GLY A 113 -0.58 0.91 -5.19
CA GLY A 113 -1.62 1.92 -5.36
C GLY A 113 -1.64 2.97 -4.28
N GLU A 114 -2.83 3.51 -4.06
CA GLU A 114 -3.08 4.61 -3.14
C GLU A 114 -3.22 4.15 -1.68
N PHE A 115 -2.76 5.00 -0.76
CA PHE A 115 -2.83 4.81 0.68
C PHE A 115 -3.46 6.03 1.34
N HIS A 116 -4.27 5.77 2.36
CA HIS A 116 -4.84 6.80 3.21
C HIS A 116 -4.90 6.32 4.65
N GLN A 117 -4.31 7.09 5.57
CA GLN A 117 -4.36 6.81 7.01
C GLN A 117 -3.85 5.41 7.39
N GLY A 118 -2.80 4.95 6.69
CA GLY A 118 -2.20 3.63 6.89
C GLY A 118 -2.83 2.50 6.07
N TRP A 119 -3.95 2.73 5.39
CA TRP A 119 -4.68 1.67 4.67
C TRP A 119 -4.55 1.81 3.16
N PHE A 120 -4.61 0.69 2.44
CA PHE A 120 -4.93 0.73 1.00
C PHE A 120 -6.27 1.44 0.81
N HIS A 121 -6.30 2.37 -0.13
CA HIS A 121 -7.46 3.19 -0.42
C HIS A 121 -7.48 3.54 -1.90
N GLY A 122 -8.59 4.10 -2.39
CA GLY A 122 -8.65 4.67 -3.74
C GLY A 122 -8.32 3.65 -4.82
N ASN A 123 -7.44 3.97 -5.77
CA ASN A 123 -7.14 3.10 -6.91
C ASN A 123 -5.84 2.29 -6.70
N GLY A 124 -5.87 1.00 -7.04
CA GLY A 124 -4.66 0.18 -7.01
C GLY A 124 -4.85 -1.21 -7.61
N ILE A 125 -3.77 -1.99 -7.53
CA ILE A 125 -3.75 -3.38 -7.94
C ILE A 125 -3.34 -4.23 -6.74
N PHE A 126 -4.13 -5.25 -6.44
CA PHE A 126 -3.81 -6.26 -5.44
C PHE A 126 -3.55 -7.59 -6.14
N TRP A 127 -2.49 -8.27 -5.73
CA TRP A 127 -2.19 -9.65 -6.07
C TRP A 127 -2.27 -10.48 -4.81
N ARG A 128 -3.04 -11.55 -4.87
CA ARG A 128 -3.08 -12.57 -3.83
C ARG A 128 -1.99 -13.61 -4.09
N ALA A 129 -1.56 -14.30 -3.05
CA ALA A 129 -0.53 -15.34 -3.12
C ALA A 129 -0.87 -16.49 -4.09
N ASP A 130 -2.15 -16.75 -4.35
CA ASP A 130 -2.62 -17.76 -5.30
C ASP A 130 -2.63 -17.29 -6.77
N GLY A 131 -2.11 -16.09 -7.05
CA GLY A 131 -2.03 -15.53 -8.40
C GLY A 131 -3.30 -14.80 -8.86
N MET A 132 -4.35 -14.71 -8.02
CA MET A 132 -5.46 -13.81 -8.30
C MET A 132 -4.97 -12.35 -8.28
N LYS A 133 -5.42 -11.58 -9.27
CA LYS A 133 -5.19 -10.14 -9.38
C LYS A 133 -6.52 -9.38 -9.39
N TYR A 134 -6.62 -8.34 -8.58
CA TYR A 134 -7.71 -7.35 -8.62
C TYR A 134 -7.17 -5.99 -9.04
N GLU A 135 -7.82 -5.36 -10.03
CA GLU A 135 -7.51 -4.03 -10.51
C GLU A 135 -8.73 -3.13 -10.33
N GLY A 136 -8.67 -2.18 -9.40
CA GLY A 136 -9.81 -1.30 -9.16
C GLY A 136 -9.72 -0.48 -7.89
N GLU A 137 -10.88 -0.25 -7.29
CA GLU A 137 -11.04 0.60 -6.12
C GLU A 137 -10.88 -0.17 -4.79
N PHE A 138 -10.43 0.55 -3.76
CA PHE A 138 -10.20 0.07 -2.41
C PHE A 138 -10.71 1.09 -1.39
N ARG A 139 -11.12 0.59 -0.22
CA ARG A 139 -11.49 1.44 0.91
C ARG A 139 -11.10 0.77 2.21
N GLY A 140 -10.15 1.35 2.94
CA GLY A 140 -9.79 0.88 4.27
C GLY A 140 -9.23 -0.54 4.25
N GLY A 141 -8.36 -0.83 3.29
CA GLY A 141 -7.72 -2.14 3.16
C GLY A 141 -8.60 -3.24 2.56
N LYS A 142 -9.79 -2.90 2.05
CA LYS A 142 -10.71 -3.84 1.41
C LYS A 142 -10.95 -3.49 -0.05
N ILE A 143 -11.23 -4.50 -0.86
CA ILE A 143 -11.80 -4.31 -2.20
C ILE A 143 -13.16 -3.60 -2.05
N TRP A 144 -13.34 -2.53 -2.81
CA TRP A 144 -14.53 -1.69 -2.78
C TRP A 144 -14.77 -1.08 -4.16
N GLY A 145 -15.99 -0.68 -4.50
CA GLY A 145 -16.23 0.07 -5.73
C GLY A 145 -16.07 -0.78 -6.99
N LEU A 146 -15.66 -0.18 -8.10
CA LEU A 146 -15.51 -0.86 -9.39
C LEU A 146 -14.14 -1.52 -9.52
N GLY A 147 -14.10 -2.68 -10.17
CA GLY A 147 -12.85 -3.33 -10.51
C GLY A 147 -13.00 -4.59 -11.34
N LEU A 148 -11.86 -5.20 -11.63
CA LEU A 148 -11.71 -6.39 -12.45
C LEU A 148 -10.91 -7.45 -11.70
N LEU A 149 -11.44 -8.66 -11.62
CA LEU A 149 -10.70 -9.84 -11.22
C LEU A 149 -10.08 -10.54 -12.42
N THR A 150 -8.84 -11.00 -12.24
CA THR A 150 -8.13 -11.90 -13.14
C THR A 150 -7.56 -13.03 -12.31
N PHE A 151 -7.85 -14.28 -12.67
CA PHE A 151 -7.34 -15.44 -11.95
C PHE A 151 -5.97 -15.86 -12.46
N GLN A 152 -5.37 -16.84 -11.80
CA GLN A 152 -4.06 -17.39 -12.16
C GLN A 152 -4.01 -17.94 -13.60
N ASP A 153 -5.16 -18.38 -14.14
CA ASP A 153 -5.30 -18.84 -15.52
C ASP A 153 -5.46 -17.70 -16.55
N PHE A 154 -5.27 -16.45 -16.12
CA PHE A 154 -5.44 -15.22 -16.89
C PHE A 154 -6.87 -14.94 -17.37
N THR A 155 -7.84 -15.77 -16.98
CA THR A 155 -9.24 -15.51 -17.25
C THR A 155 -9.77 -14.51 -16.25
N HIS A 156 -10.88 -13.88 -16.60
CA HIS A 156 -11.62 -13.03 -15.67
C HIS A 156 -12.76 -13.78 -15.00
N GLY A 157 -12.74 -15.12 -15.05
CA GLY A 157 -13.88 -15.96 -14.74
C GLY A 157 -14.89 -16.05 -15.89
N PHE A 158 -15.77 -17.05 -15.78
CA PHE A 158 -16.88 -17.27 -16.69
C PHE A 158 -18.16 -17.40 -15.85
N PRO A 159 -19.02 -16.37 -15.79
CA PRO A 159 -18.91 -15.09 -16.50
C PRO A 159 -17.79 -14.19 -15.96
N ARG A 160 -17.43 -13.16 -16.75
CA ARG A 160 -16.40 -12.17 -16.39
C ARG A 160 -16.73 -11.43 -15.10
N ASN A 161 -15.80 -11.46 -14.15
CA ASN A 161 -15.83 -10.81 -12.85
C ASN A 161 -15.30 -9.37 -12.94
N GLU A 162 -16.00 -8.55 -13.71
CA GLU A 162 -15.81 -7.10 -13.78
C GLU A 162 -17.08 -6.42 -13.30
N GLY A 163 -16.97 -5.57 -12.29
CA GLY A 163 -18.17 -5.02 -11.68
C GLY A 163 -17.95 -4.24 -10.41
N PHE A 164 -19.04 -4.07 -9.68
CA PHE A 164 -19.08 -3.36 -8.41
C PHE A 164 -18.92 -4.34 -7.26
N PHE A 165 -18.06 -4.00 -6.31
CA PHE A 165 -17.73 -4.77 -5.12
C PHE A 165 -18.03 -3.96 -3.86
N GLN A 166 -18.49 -4.64 -2.81
CA GLN A 166 -18.72 -4.05 -1.50
C GLN A 166 -18.23 -5.01 -0.42
N ASP A 167 -17.39 -4.55 0.50
CA ASP A 167 -16.76 -5.38 1.54
C ASP A 167 -16.16 -6.68 0.96
N CYS A 168 -15.37 -6.52 -0.10
CA CYS A 168 -14.77 -7.62 -0.87
C CYS A 168 -15.75 -8.57 -1.57
N ARG A 169 -17.07 -8.35 -1.51
CA ARG A 169 -18.06 -9.19 -2.21
C ARG A 169 -18.41 -8.62 -3.56
N PHE A 170 -18.55 -9.50 -4.56
CA PHE A 170 -19.02 -9.11 -5.88
C PHE A 170 -20.53 -8.85 -5.84
N MET A 171 -20.95 -7.64 -6.17
CA MET A 171 -22.36 -7.23 -6.06
C MET A 171 -23.08 -7.28 -7.39
N ARG A 172 -22.44 -6.80 -8.47
CA ARG A 172 -23.04 -6.80 -9.82
C ARG A 172 -22.00 -6.61 -10.91
N ARG A 173 -22.26 -7.23 -12.05
CA ARG A 173 -21.46 -7.06 -13.28
C ARG A 173 -21.61 -5.63 -13.82
N ARG A 174 -20.49 -5.02 -14.18
CA ARG A 174 -20.39 -3.71 -14.87
C ARG A 174 -18.99 -3.54 -15.45
N ARG A 175 -18.90 -3.25 -16.74
CA ARG A 175 -17.65 -2.83 -17.37
C ARG A 175 -17.16 -1.51 -16.75
N CYS A 176 -15.88 -1.44 -16.43
CA CYS A 176 -15.20 -0.30 -15.80
C CYS A 176 -13.75 -0.12 -16.30
N PRO A 177 -13.51 -0.05 -17.63
CA PRO A 177 -12.15 0.06 -18.17
C PRO A 177 -11.42 1.32 -17.69
N GLU A 178 -12.13 2.42 -17.43
CA GLU A 178 -11.53 3.66 -16.93
C GLU A 178 -10.98 3.50 -15.51
N VAL A 179 -11.66 2.71 -14.66
CA VAL A 179 -11.21 2.43 -13.30
C VAL A 179 -10.00 1.50 -13.32
N VAL A 180 -10.02 0.48 -14.18
CA VAL A 180 -8.87 -0.41 -14.39
C VAL A 180 -7.63 0.39 -14.87
N GLN A 181 -7.81 1.33 -15.80
CA GLN A 181 -6.71 2.21 -16.25
C GLN A 181 -6.17 3.10 -15.14
N ARG A 182 -7.02 3.65 -14.27
CA ARG A 182 -6.58 4.43 -13.10
C ARG A 182 -5.79 3.58 -12.11
N ALA A 183 -6.28 2.39 -11.78
CA ALA A 183 -5.56 1.43 -10.93
C ALA A 183 -4.17 1.10 -11.49
N GLN A 184 -4.07 0.81 -12.79
CA GLN A 184 -2.79 0.57 -13.47
C GLN A 184 -1.84 1.76 -13.43
N LYS A 185 -2.37 2.98 -13.62
CA LYS A 185 -1.59 4.21 -13.53
C LYS A 185 -1.06 4.44 -12.11
N CYS A 186 -1.88 4.25 -11.08
CA CYS A 186 -1.46 4.39 -9.68
C CYS A 186 -0.39 3.34 -9.31
N ALA A 187 -0.57 2.09 -9.74
CA ALA A 187 0.44 1.05 -9.56
C ALA A 187 1.77 1.38 -10.24
N LEU A 188 1.74 1.96 -11.45
CA LEU A 188 2.95 2.44 -12.13
C LEU A 188 3.67 3.54 -11.34
N MET A 189 2.92 4.52 -10.81
CA MET A 189 3.47 5.59 -9.97
C MET A 189 4.05 5.07 -8.65
N ALA A 190 3.40 4.07 -8.05
CA ALA A 190 3.90 3.40 -6.85
C ALA A 190 5.26 2.74 -7.10
N ARG A 191 5.39 1.98 -8.19
CA ARG A 191 6.66 1.32 -8.56
C ARG A 191 7.79 2.31 -8.84
N SER A 192 7.50 3.41 -9.56
CA SER A 192 8.54 4.40 -9.88
C SER A 192 9.16 5.06 -8.65
N GLN A 193 8.43 5.12 -7.52
CA GLN A 193 8.97 5.62 -6.25
C GLN A 193 9.83 4.59 -5.52
N CYS A 194 9.55 3.30 -5.69
CA CYS A 194 10.29 2.21 -5.05
C CYS A 194 11.67 1.98 -5.68
N GLU A 195 11.87 2.39 -6.93
CA GLU A 195 13.13 2.19 -7.68
C GLU A 195 14.27 3.14 -7.23
N HIS A 196 14.02 4.02 -6.27
CA HIS A 196 15.00 4.95 -5.71
C HIS A 196 15.31 4.62 -4.25
N PRO A 197 15.93 3.46 -3.93
CA PRO A 197 16.43 3.21 -2.59
C PRO A 197 17.60 4.18 -2.31
N TYR A 198 17.50 4.90 -1.19
CA TYR A 198 18.54 5.79 -0.65
C TYR A 198 19.92 5.12 -0.54
#